data_AF-A0A0X8FLG5-F1
#
_entry.id   AF-A0A0X8FLG5-F1
#
_cell.length_a   1.000
_cell.length_b   1.000
_cell.length_c   1.000
_cell.angle_alpha   90.00
_cell.angle_beta   90.00
_cell.angle_gamma   90.00
#
_symmetry.space_group_name_H-M   'P 1'
#
loop_
_entity.id
_entity.type
_entity.pdbx_description
1 polymer ?
#
loop_
_entity_poly.entity_id
_entity_poly.type
_entity_poly.pdbx_seq_one_letter_code
_entity_poly.pdbx_strand_id
1 'polypeptide(L)'
;MSQQEIFELYNSADQLDKERVVDTEWAALLNQYVLAAINLYDVIKVADLIGSYNDHHDSLLSVSTFKQAILPFILQEKNYFFFEDKLAHIYYLDLPQLIDRVIASQQAYPPYRPSLAEFLNYQDETYSDNPHQNRLVTFLNQDQGLARVDAKKLARLVQSDIIAREPVEESLSMLEVAGCDFSQGQALSQFSDIYRDLVDFERRFYWHGQRLNDIKANQVEVTTEGVGPSQLETSDPCPCGSGATFMQCCLPNMFNQTALLPESDIYLFYAMWLKLIAWINDHHHIVDASRQQILTKVGQDRHVYQIRQFMWAHPELILDYLASGEVQDQENRDILQSWYDHHLPGHFYLGRYSERAALFMGRDHQGQDRIFAVRNNGDNLGGFVGPAPLLVGTVLLPFKGEIIYDSIIGHPDQPGQDRAPGYDLNQFECLLAQGIITHFN
;
A
#
# COMPACT_ATOMS: atom_id res chain seq x y z
N MET A 1 2.16 -18.37 14.26
CA MET A 1 1.48 -18.11 15.54
C MET A 1 0.16 -17.44 15.24
N SER A 2 -0.91 -17.76 15.95
CA SER A 2 -2.20 -17.05 15.84
C SER A 2 -2.12 -15.63 16.41
N GLN A 3 -3.06 -14.76 16.05
CA GLN A 3 -3.18 -13.39 16.62
C GLN A 3 -3.17 -13.41 18.14
N GLN A 4 -3.93 -14.35 18.73
CA GLN A 4 -4.03 -14.48 20.18
C GLN A 4 -2.69 -14.91 20.80
N GLU A 5 -1.98 -15.86 20.17
CA GLU A 5 -0.65 -16.28 20.64
C GLU A 5 0.37 -15.13 20.61
N ILE A 6 0.33 -14.28 19.58
CA ILE A 6 1.23 -13.12 19.46
C ILE A 6 0.89 -12.06 20.50
N PHE A 7 -0.40 -11.75 20.68
CA PHE A 7 -0.83 -10.79 21.68
C PHE A 7 -0.43 -11.26 23.08
N GLU A 8 -0.73 -12.52 23.43
CA GLU A 8 -0.40 -13.10 24.74
C GLU A 8 1.12 -13.19 24.98
N LEU A 9 1.92 -13.49 23.95
CA LEU A 9 3.38 -13.53 24.06
C LEU A 9 3.95 -12.19 24.56
N TYR A 10 3.45 -11.06 24.06
CA TYR A 10 3.98 -9.74 24.38
C TYR A 10 3.19 -8.97 25.44
N ASN A 11 1.95 -9.37 25.74
CA ASN A 11 1.01 -8.60 26.58
C ASN A 11 0.33 -9.47 27.65
N SER A 12 0.97 -10.55 28.10
CA SER A 12 0.39 -11.40 29.16
C SER A 12 0.25 -10.64 30.49
N ALA A 13 -0.90 -10.79 31.15
CA ALA A 13 -1.14 -10.29 32.50
C ALA A 13 -0.14 -10.83 33.54
N ASP A 14 0.50 -11.97 33.27
CA ASP A 14 1.54 -12.52 34.16
C ASP A 14 2.81 -11.66 34.21
N GLN A 15 2.96 -10.72 33.27
CA GLN A 15 4.03 -9.74 33.28
C GLN A 15 3.79 -8.59 34.29
N LEU A 16 2.59 -8.48 34.86
CA LEU A 16 2.27 -7.49 35.89
C LEU A 16 2.88 -7.87 37.24
N ASP A 17 3.58 -6.92 37.85
CA ASP A 17 4.01 -7.02 39.24
C ASP A 17 2.82 -6.66 40.15
N LYS A 18 2.21 -7.69 40.74
CA LYS A 18 1.01 -7.56 41.58
C LYS A 18 1.24 -6.77 42.88
N GLU A 19 2.49 -6.62 43.31
CA GLU A 19 2.84 -5.84 44.50
C GLU A 19 3.11 -4.37 44.17
N ARG A 20 3.28 -4.05 42.89
CA ARG A 20 3.55 -2.69 42.44
C ARG A 20 2.29 -1.86 42.35
N VAL A 21 2.24 -0.79 43.15
CA VAL A 21 1.19 0.22 43.06
C VAL A 21 1.59 1.26 42.01
N VAL A 22 0.76 1.41 40.98
CA VAL A 22 0.87 2.48 39.97
C VAL A 22 -0.21 3.51 40.23
N ASP A 23 0.16 4.79 40.25
CA ASP A 23 -0.80 5.88 40.35
C ASP A 23 -1.69 5.93 39.10
N THR A 24 -3.01 5.95 39.31
CA THR A 24 -4.00 5.82 38.22
C THR A 24 -4.10 7.06 37.34
N GLU A 25 -3.94 8.26 37.90
CA GLU A 25 -4.00 9.50 37.11
C GLU A 25 -2.75 9.62 36.24
N TRP A 26 -1.60 9.28 36.80
CA TRP A 26 -0.35 9.21 36.07
C TRP A 26 -0.34 8.14 34.97
N ALA A 27 -0.88 6.94 35.25
CA ALA A 27 -1.02 5.91 34.24
C ALA A 27 -1.96 6.32 33.10
N ALA A 28 -3.05 7.03 33.42
CA ALA A 28 -3.92 7.61 32.40
C ALA A 28 -3.22 8.67 31.54
N LEU A 29 -2.37 9.52 32.14
CA LEU A 29 -1.53 10.44 31.37
C LEU A 29 -0.57 9.70 30.43
N LEU A 30 0.08 8.63 30.89
CA LEU A 30 0.93 7.81 30.03
C LEU A 30 0.13 7.16 28.89
N ASN A 31 -1.11 6.73 29.14
CA ASN A 31 -1.99 6.21 28.09
C ASN A 31 -2.28 7.28 27.02
N GLN A 32 -2.52 8.54 27.42
CA GLN A 32 -2.68 9.65 26.47
C GLN A 32 -1.42 9.88 25.62
N TYR A 33 -0.23 9.76 26.23
CA TYR A 33 1.04 9.79 25.50
C TYR A 33 1.15 8.65 24.48
N VAL A 34 0.72 7.45 24.83
CA VAL A 34 0.71 6.31 23.91
C VAL A 34 -0.22 6.58 22.74
N LEU A 35 -1.47 6.97 23.01
CA LEU A 35 -2.47 7.28 21.96
C LEU A 35 -1.98 8.39 21.03
N ALA A 36 -1.41 9.46 21.59
CA ALA A 36 -0.81 10.53 20.80
C ALA A 36 0.34 10.02 19.91
N ALA A 37 1.21 9.17 20.46
CA ALA A 37 2.35 8.64 19.71
C ALA A 37 1.93 7.71 18.58
N ILE A 38 1.01 6.77 18.82
CA ILE A 38 0.54 5.86 17.78
C ILE A 38 -0.24 6.62 16.70
N ASN A 39 -1.00 7.66 17.03
CA ASN A 39 -1.72 8.43 16.01
C ASN A 39 -0.81 9.39 15.23
N LEU A 40 0.37 9.74 15.76
CA LEU A 40 1.34 10.61 15.09
C LEU A 40 2.40 9.82 14.29
N TYR A 41 2.80 8.65 14.79
CA TYR A 41 3.91 7.86 14.23
C TYR A 41 3.50 6.45 13.80
N ASP A 42 2.29 5.98 14.12
CA ASP A 42 1.74 4.63 13.86
C ASP A 42 2.40 3.50 14.66
N VAL A 43 3.72 3.40 14.54
CA VAL A 43 4.56 2.51 15.34
C VAL A 43 5.67 3.35 15.99
N ILE A 44 5.92 3.10 17.28
CA ILE A 44 6.98 3.79 18.03
C ILE A 44 7.74 2.83 18.94
N LYS A 45 9.06 3.02 19.06
CA LYS A 45 9.85 2.31 20.08
C LYS A 45 9.50 2.85 21.46
N VAL A 46 9.35 1.96 22.44
CA VAL A 46 9.04 2.34 23.82
C VAL A 46 10.08 3.31 24.39
N ALA A 47 11.35 3.12 24.04
CA ALA A 47 12.43 4.01 24.47
C ALA A 47 12.27 5.45 23.94
N ASP A 48 11.83 5.62 22.69
CA ASP A 48 11.67 6.93 22.07
C ASP A 48 10.49 7.69 22.68
N LEU A 49 9.37 6.99 22.95
CA LEU A 49 8.22 7.56 23.64
C LEU A 49 8.56 8.00 25.07
N ILE A 50 9.32 7.17 25.80
CA ILE A 50 9.84 7.51 27.12
C ILE A 50 10.75 8.74 27.04
N GLY A 51 11.58 8.82 26.00
CA GLY A 51 12.38 10.01 25.70
C GLY A 51 11.51 11.26 25.59
N SER A 52 10.46 11.23 24.76
CA SER A 52 9.51 12.34 24.64
C SER A 52 8.81 12.69 25.96
N TYR A 53 8.43 11.69 26.77
CA TYR A 53 7.86 11.94 28.10
C TYR A 53 8.87 12.66 29.01
N ASN A 54 10.12 12.20 29.05
CA ASN A 54 11.18 12.77 29.88
C ASN A 54 11.61 14.16 29.39
N ASP A 55 11.52 14.45 28.09
CA ASP A 55 11.79 15.80 27.56
C ASP A 55 10.75 16.82 28.05
N HIS A 56 9.56 16.36 28.44
CA HIS A 56 8.46 17.18 28.94
C HIS A 56 8.37 17.23 30.48
N HIS A 57 9.11 16.39 31.20
CA HIS A 57 8.98 16.23 32.65
C HIS A 57 10.33 16.04 33.36
N ASP A 58 10.45 16.53 34.59
CA ASP A 58 11.71 16.49 35.35
C ASP A 58 12.10 15.08 35.87
N SER A 59 11.20 14.10 35.78
CA SER A 59 11.40 12.74 36.30
C SER A 59 11.67 11.74 35.19
N LEU A 60 12.76 10.96 35.32
CA LEU A 60 13.07 9.89 34.37
C LEU A 60 12.15 8.69 34.54
N LEU A 61 11.43 8.36 33.48
CA LEU A 61 10.61 7.16 33.37
C LEU A 61 11.45 5.96 32.89
N SER A 62 11.36 4.84 33.59
CA SER A 62 11.98 3.58 33.16
C SER A 62 11.02 2.73 32.33
N VAL A 63 11.57 1.91 31.43
CA VAL A 63 10.80 0.96 30.59
C VAL A 63 9.93 0.02 31.44
N SER A 64 10.46 -0.50 32.55
CA SER A 64 9.70 -1.40 33.42
C SER A 64 8.51 -0.70 34.06
N THR A 65 8.69 0.54 34.54
CA THR A 65 7.61 1.33 35.14
C THR A 65 6.55 1.67 34.10
N PHE A 66 6.98 2.08 32.90
CA PHE A 66 6.08 2.37 31.79
C PHE A 66 5.25 1.13 31.41
N LYS A 67 5.88 -0.03 31.22
CA LYS A 67 5.16 -1.28 30.89
C LYS A 67 4.13 -1.66 31.95
N GLN A 68 4.46 -1.52 33.24
CA GLN A 68 3.52 -1.79 34.35
C GLN A 68 2.32 -0.84 34.34
N ALA A 69 2.52 0.42 33.95
CA ALA A 69 1.44 1.40 33.88
C ALA A 69 0.52 1.21 32.66
N ILE A 70 1.08 0.78 31.52
CA ILE A 70 0.37 0.73 30.24
C ILE A 70 -0.30 -0.63 29.98
N LEU A 71 0.30 -1.74 30.44
CA LEU A 71 -0.24 -3.07 30.18
C LEU A 71 -1.71 -3.27 30.62
N PRO A 72 -2.20 -2.70 31.75
CA PRO A 72 -3.62 -2.75 32.08
C PRO A 72 -4.54 -2.14 31.00
N PHE A 73 -4.14 -1.02 30.39
CA PHE A 73 -4.91 -0.40 29.30
C PHE A 73 -4.92 -1.27 28.05
N ILE A 74 -3.78 -1.88 27.69
CA ILE A 74 -3.69 -2.82 26.57
C ILE A 74 -4.64 -4.01 26.77
N LEU A 75 -4.65 -4.60 27.97
CA LEU A 75 -5.48 -5.76 28.29
C LEU A 75 -6.98 -5.43 28.29
N GLN A 76 -7.34 -4.23 28.73
CA GLN A 76 -8.74 -3.80 28.86
C GLN A 76 -9.31 -3.28 27.55
N GLU A 77 -8.60 -2.39 26.85
CA GLU A 77 -9.12 -1.63 25.72
C GLU A 77 -8.70 -2.22 24.37
N LYS A 78 -7.52 -2.85 24.29
CA LYS A 78 -6.96 -3.44 23.07
C LYS A 78 -6.90 -2.50 21.86
N ASN A 79 -6.70 -1.21 22.09
CA ASN A 79 -6.50 -0.22 21.02
C ASN A 79 -5.10 -0.32 20.38
N TYR A 80 -4.13 -0.74 21.18
CA TYR A 80 -2.73 -0.93 20.80
C TYR A 80 -2.13 -2.07 21.61
N PHE A 81 -0.93 -2.52 21.26
CA PHE A 81 -0.25 -3.60 21.96
C PHE A 81 1.26 -3.45 21.92
N PHE A 82 1.95 -4.08 22.87
CA PHE A 82 3.39 -4.26 22.78
C PHE A 82 3.73 -5.32 21.74
N PHE A 83 4.75 -5.04 20.94
CA PHE A 83 5.42 -6.00 20.07
C PHE A 83 6.93 -5.82 20.29
N GLU A 84 7.55 -6.78 20.99
CA GLU A 84 8.93 -6.68 21.46
C GLU A 84 9.20 -5.41 22.30
N ASP A 85 9.97 -4.46 21.74
CA ASP A 85 10.35 -3.17 22.31
C ASP A 85 9.54 -2.00 21.74
N LYS A 86 8.47 -2.28 20.99
CA LYS A 86 7.65 -1.31 20.25
C LYS A 86 6.21 -1.29 20.74
N LEU A 87 5.53 -0.19 20.46
CA LEU A 87 4.07 -0.04 20.54
C LEU A 87 3.52 0.16 19.14
N ALA A 88 2.44 -0.54 18.82
CA ALA A 88 1.76 -0.45 17.53
C ALA A 88 0.24 -0.48 17.72
N HIS A 89 -0.50 0.13 16.79
CA HIS A 89 -1.95 0.03 16.74
C HIS A 89 -2.39 -1.44 16.63
N ILE A 90 -3.54 -1.81 17.20
CA ILE A 90 -4.05 -3.19 17.19
C ILE A 90 -4.24 -3.76 15.77
N TYR A 91 -4.37 -2.90 14.76
CA TYR A 91 -4.49 -3.28 13.34
C TYR A 91 -3.28 -4.08 12.84
N TYR A 92 -2.12 -3.94 13.48
CA TYR A 92 -0.92 -4.70 13.13
C TYR A 92 -0.91 -6.13 13.69
N LEU A 93 -1.85 -6.52 14.54
CA LEU A 93 -1.85 -7.86 15.15
C LEU A 93 -2.00 -8.98 14.11
N ASP A 94 -2.64 -8.68 12.98
CA ASP A 94 -2.86 -9.59 11.86
C ASP A 94 -1.62 -9.71 10.95
N LEU A 95 -0.80 -8.66 10.93
CA LEU A 95 0.37 -8.51 10.06
C LEU A 95 1.56 -7.92 10.83
N PRO A 96 2.01 -8.55 11.94
CA PRO A 96 3.04 -7.98 12.81
C PRO A 96 4.39 -7.79 12.10
N GLN A 97 4.64 -8.53 11.02
CA GLN A 97 5.80 -8.35 10.14
C GLN A 97 5.88 -6.97 9.48
N LEU A 98 4.79 -6.19 9.46
CA LEU A 98 4.80 -4.81 8.95
C LEU A 98 5.33 -3.80 9.97
N ILE A 99 5.31 -4.12 11.26
CA ILE A 99 5.75 -3.22 12.35
C ILE A 99 7.22 -2.81 12.14
N ASP A 100 8.09 -3.77 11.85
CA ASP A 100 9.51 -3.49 11.60
C ASP A 100 9.72 -2.69 10.31
N ARG A 101 8.84 -2.84 9.31
CA ARG A 101 8.90 -2.04 8.07
C ARG A 101 8.57 -0.56 8.33
N VAL A 102 7.59 -0.29 9.19
CA VAL A 102 7.25 1.09 9.58
C VAL A 102 8.44 1.73 10.29
N ILE A 103 9.00 1.06 11.31
CA ILE A 103 10.18 1.56 12.03
C ILE A 103 11.37 1.78 11.08
N ALA A 104 11.61 0.84 10.16
CA ALA A 104 12.69 0.96 9.18
C ALA A 104 12.52 2.21 8.30
N SER A 105 11.30 2.47 7.79
CA SER A 105 11.01 3.64 6.96
C SER A 105 11.21 4.97 7.71
N GLN A 106 10.90 5.00 9.01
CA GLN A 106 11.04 6.18 9.85
C GLN A 106 12.49 6.58 10.11
N GLN A 107 13.44 5.62 10.10
CA GLN A 107 14.85 5.89 10.43
C GLN A 107 15.54 6.86 9.45
N ALA A 108 15.02 6.97 8.23
CA ALA A 108 15.50 7.94 7.25
C ALA A 108 15.15 9.40 7.63
N TYR A 109 14.22 9.60 8.57
CA TYR A 109 13.69 10.91 8.90
C TYR A 109 13.85 11.22 10.40
N PRO A 110 14.29 12.43 10.77
CA PRO A 110 14.25 12.84 12.16
C PRO A 110 12.80 12.88 12.66
N PRO A 111 12.53 12.45 13.90
CA PRO A 111 11.19 12.51 14.47
C PRO A 111 10.68 13.94 14.48
N TYR A 112 9.46 14.15 14.02
CA TYR A 112 8.77 15.40 14.25
C TYR A 112 8.47 15.54 15.75
N ARG A 113 8.96 16.59 16.42
CA ARG A 113 8.81 16.79 17.87
C ARG A 113 7.93 18.01 18.18
N PRO A 114 6.61 17.83 18.37
CA PRO A 114 5.71 18.92 18.75
C PRO A 114 5.91 19.33 20.22
N SER A 115 5.37 20.50 20.58
CA SER A 115 5.22 20.86 22.00
C SER A 115 4.27 19.89 22.72
N LEU A 116 4.34 19.78 24.06
CA LEU A 116 3.42 18.92 24.83
C LEU A 116 1.94 19.19 24.53
N ALA A 117 1.55 20.47 24.47
CA ALA A 117 0.15 20.85 24.22
C ALA A 117 -0.32 20.41 22.83
N GLU A 118 0.55 20.48 21.83
CA GLU A 118 0.25 19.99 20.49
C GLU A 118 0.28 18.47 20.42
N PHE A 119 1.27 17.83 21.04
CA PHE A 119 1.40 16.38 21.08
C PHE A 119 0.15 15.70 21.63
N LEU A 120 -0.39 16.20 22.74
CA LEU A 120 -1.59 15.63 23.36
C LEU A 120 -2.87 15.84 22.54
N ASN A 121 -2.88 16.68 21.50
CA ASN A 121 -4.02 16.74 20.59
C ASN A 121 -4.14 15.44 19.76
N TYR A 122 -3.02 14.78 19.46
CA TYR A 122 -2.99 13.53 18.70
C TYR A 122 -3.58 12.34 19.46
N GLN A 123 -3.91 12.46 20.75
CA GLN A 123 -4.65 11.40 21.43
C GLN A 123 -6.03 11.15 20.79
N ASP A 124 -6.59 12.18 20.14
CA ASP A 124 -7.76 12.07 19.28
C ASP A 124 -7.30 11.60 17.89
N GLU A 125 -7.65 10.38 17.52
CA GLU A 125 -7.35 9.80 16.20
C GLU A 125 -7.89 10.63 15.02
N THR A 126 -8.86 11.52 15.28
CA THR A 126 -9.47 12.39 14.29
C THR A 126 -8.86 13.79 14.24
N TYR A 127 -7.85 14.06 15.07
CA TYR A 127 -7.12 15.31 15.06
C TYR A 127 -6.27 15.44 13.79
N SER A 128 -6.26 16.64 13.23
CA SER A 128 -5.39 17.02 12.13
C SER A 128 -4.92 18.45 12.38
N ASP A 129 -3.63 18.67 12.25
CA ASP A 129 -3.04 20.00 12.27
C ASP A 129 -2.79 20.56 10.86
N ASN A 130 -3.30 19.87 9.83
CA ASN A 130 -3.22 20.31 8.46
C ASN A 130 -4.13 21.55 8.25
N PRO A 131 -3.55 22.71 7.89
CA PRO A 131 -4.29 23.97 7.79
C PRO A 131 -5.33 23.96 6.65
N HIS A 132 -5.22 23.02 5.71
CA HIS A 132 -6.09 22.94 4.53
C HIS A 132 -7.33 22.05 4.74
N GLN A 133 -7.45 21.34 5.86
CA GLN A 133 -8.60 20.47 6.14
C GLN A 133 -9.95 21.22 6.11
N ASN A 134 -10.00 22.40 6.73
CA ASN A 134 -11.21 23.21 6.71
C ASN A 134 -11.56 23.72 5.30
N ARG A 135 -10.57 23.85 4.40
CA ARG A 135 -10.82 24.24 3.01
C ARG A 135 -11.55 23.13 2.26
N LEU A 136 -11.15 21.86 2.46
CA LEU A 136 -11.88 20.72 1.90
C LEU A 136 -13.31 20.62 2.47
N VAL A 137 -13.47 20.73 3.78
CA VAL A 137 -14.80 20.71 4.41
C VAL A 137 -15.69 21.83 3.87
N THR A 138 -15.12 23.02 3.65
CA THR A 138 -15.85 24.17 3.09
C THR A 138 -16.26 23.91 1.66
N PHE A 139 -15.35 23.43 0.81
CA PHE A 139 -15.63 23.05 -0.57
C PHE A 139 -16.76 22.01 -0.66
N LEU A 140 -16.66 20.93 0.12
CA LEU A 140 -17.67 19.88 0.16
C LEU A 140 -19.05 20.38 0.65
N ASN A 141 -19.06 21.28 1.63
CA ASN A 141 -20.32 21.79 2.19
C ASN A 141 -20.98 22.88 1.34
N GLN A 142 -20.19 23.85 0.85
CA GLN A 142 -20.71 25.05 0.20
C GLN A 142 -20.82 24.90 -1.31
N ASP A 143 -19.79 24.30 -1.93
CA ASP A 143 -19.72 24.18 -3.39
C ASP A 143 -20.36 22.89 -3.88
N GLN A 144 -20.21 21.79 -3.13
CA GLN A 144 -20.80 20.48 -3.46
C GLN A 144 -22.13 20.21 -2.73
N GLY A 145 -22.60 21.15 -1.89
CA GLY A 145 -23.92 21.10 -1.26
C GLY A 145 -24.13 20.01 -0.21
N LEU A 146 -23.07 19.35 0.26
CA LEU A 146 -23.19 18.32 1.30
C LEU A 146 -23.52 18.92 2.66
N ALA A 147 -24.23 18.18 3.51
CA ALA A 147 -24.42 18.58 4.90
C ALA A 147 -23.06 18.68 5.61
N ARG A 148 -22.88 19.69 6.48
CA ARG A 148 -21.59 19.97 7.12
C ARG A 148 -21.02 18.77 7.90
N VAL A 149 -21.88 17.94 8.48
CA VAL A 149 -21.47 16.71 9.20
C VAL A 149 -20.88 15.69 8.23
N ASP A 150 -21.49 15.50 7.07
CA ASP A 150 -21.03 14.54 6.07
C ASP A 150 -19.78 15.04 5.34
N ALA A 151 -19.71 16.35 5.04
CA ALA A 151 -18.50 16.99 4.53
C ALA A 151 -17.28 16.77 5.45
N LYS A 152 -17.48 16.87 6.78
CA LYS A 152 -16.41 16.56 7.75
C LYS A 152 -16.00 15.09 7.76
N LYS A 153 -16.96 14.16 7.64
CA LYS A 153 -16.66 12.73 7.59
C LYS A 153 -15.88 12.38 6.33
N LEU A 154 -16.31 12.87 5.17
CA LEU A 154 -15.64 12.63 3.89
C LEU A 154 -14.26 13.26 3.84
N ALA A 155 -14.08 14.48 4.38
CA ALA A 155 -12.76 15.08 4.48
C ALA A 155 -11.77 14.24 5.30
N ARG A 156 -12.24 13.56 6.36
CA ARG A 156 -11.43 12.60 7.14
C ARG A 156 -11.10 11.33 6.35
N LEU A 157 -12.02 10.85 5.51
CA LEU A 157 -11.73 9.71 4.64
C LEU A 157 -10.69 10.08 3.57
N VAL A 158 -10.82 11.25 2.94
CA VAL A 158 -9.77 11.79 2.04
C VAL A 158 -8.43 11.91 2.78
N GLN A 159 -8.43 12.36 4.03
CA GLN A 159 -7.20 12.38 4.85
C GLN A 159 -6.62 10.99 5.06
N SER A 160 -7.47 9.99 5.34
CA SER A 160 -7.06 8.59 5.52
C SER A 160 -6.44 8.04 4.23
N ASP A 161 -7.06 8.26 3.08
CA ASP A 161 -6.54 7.89 1.76
C ASP A 161 -5.15 8.51 1.53
N ILE A 162 -5.04 9.81 1.81
CA ILE A 162 -3.80 10.58 1.72
C ILE A 162 -2.70 9.97 2.62
N ILE A 163 -3.01 9.61 3.88
CA ILE A 163 -2.08 8.97 4.84
C ILE A 163 -1.67 7.57 4.36
N ALA A 164 -2.63 6.77 3.89
CA ALA A 164 -2.44 5.43 3.35
C ALA A 164 -1.74 5.43 1.97
N ARG A 165 -1.60 6.60 1.34
CA ARG A 165 -1.07 6.81 -0.01
C ARG A 165 -1.94 6.18 -1.10
N GLU A 166 -3.24 6.16 -0.89
CA GLU A 166 -4.17 5.75 -1.91
C GLU A 166 -4.14 6.72 -3.10
N PRO A 167 -4.43 6.25 -4.31
CA PRO A 167 -4.59 7.11 -5.47
C PRO A 167 -5.67 8.17 -5.21
N VAL A 168 -5.50 9.37 -5.78
CA VAL A 168 -6.47 10.47 -5.63
C VAL A 168 -7.85 10.09 -6.18
N GLU A 169 -7.87 9.15 -7.11
CA GLU A 169 -9.05 8.56 -7.74
C GLU A 169 -9.96 7.85 -6.72
N GLU A 170 -9.42 7.27 -5.65
CA GLU A 170 -10.23 6.66 -4.57
C GLU A 170 -11.02 7.72 -3.82
N SER A 171 -10.34 8.81 -3.43
CA SER A 171 -10.98 9.97 -2.82
C SER A 171 -12.02 10.59 -3.74
N LEU A 172 -11.74 10.73 -5.05
CA LEU A 172 -12.69 11.24 -6.04
C LEU A 172 -13.92 10.33 -6.14
N SER A 173 -13.71 9.02 -6.34
CA SER A 173 -14.78 8.04 -6.50
C SER A 173 -15.69 8.00 -5.28
N MET A 174 -15.10 8.02 -4.07
CA MET A 174 -15.85 8.11 -2.82
C MET A 174 -16.72 9.38 -2.76
N LEU A 175 -16.15 10.53 -3.12
CA LEU A 175 -16.87 11.81 -3.11
C LEU A 175 -18.01 11.83 -4.14
N GLU A 176 -17.81 11.25 -5.32
CA GLU A 176 -18.85 11.10 -6.35
C GLU A 176 -20.00 10.20 -5.88
N VAL A 177 -19.69 9.08 -5.23
CA VAL A 177 -20.69 8.20 -4.59
C VAL A 177 -21.46 8.93 -3.50
N ALA A 178 -20.81 9.86 -2.80
CA ALA A 178 -21.45 10.72 -1.81
C ALA A 178 -22.29 11.86 -2.43
N GLY A 179 -22.33 11.98 -3.76
CA GLY A 179 -23.14 12.94 -4.50
C GLY A 179 -22.42 14.24 -4.88
N CYS A 180 -21.08 14.30 -4.77
CA CYS A 180 -20.30 15.39 -5.35
C CYS A 180 -20.27 15.27 -6.89
N ASP A 181 -20.23 16.41 -7.58
CA ASP A 181 -20.20 16.46 -9.04
C ASP A 181 -18.90 17.14 -9.52
N PHE A 182 -18.02 16.34 -10.12
CA PHE A 182 -16.77 16.78 -10.73
C PHE A 182 -16.83 16.88 -12.26
N SER A 183 -18.01 16.69 -12.87
CA SER A 183 -18.18 16.77 -14.33
C SER A 183 -17.85 18.15 -14.90
N GLN A 184 -17.97 19.20 -14.07
CA GLN A 184 -17.56 20.55 -14.41
C GLN A 184 -16.07 20.72 -14.06
N GLY A 185 -15.22 20.95 -15.06
CA GLY A 185 -13.76 21.04 -14.88
C GLY A 185 -13.28 22.06 -13.82
N GLN A 186 -14.11 23.04 -13.46
CA GLN A 186 -13.81 23.96 -12.35
C GLN A 186 -13.81 23.26 -10.98
N ALA A 187 -14.80 22.39 -10.69
CA ALA A 187 -14.90 21.68 -9.41
C ALA A 187 -13.75 20.68 -9.24
N LEU A 188 -13.44 19.93 -10.31
CA LEU A 188 -12.29 19.03 -10.34
C LEU A 188 -10.96 19.77 -10.13
N SER A 189 -10.78 20.93 -10.77
CA SER A 189 -9.59 21.76 -10.58
C SER A 189 -9.48 22.27 -9.14
N GLN A 190 -10.58 22.74 -8.55
CA GLN A 190 -10.60 23.23 -7.16
C GLN A 190 -10.27 22.11 -6.18
N PHE A 191 -10.86 20.92 -6.35
CA PHE A 191 -10.54 19.75 -5.54
C PHE A 191 -9.07 19.35 -5.70
N SER A 192 -8.55 19.28 -6.94
CA SER A 192 -7.15 18.93 -7.20
C SER A 192 -6.17 19.89 -6.51
N ASP A 193 -6.50 21.18 -6.48
CA ASP A 193 -5.72 22.17 -5.76
C ASP A 193 -5.78 21.98 -4.24
N ILE A 194 -6.97 21.70 -3.70
CA ILE A 194 -7.14 21.39 -2.27
C ILE A 194 -6.38 20.12 -1.91
N TYR A 195 -6.50 19.06 -2.71
CA TYR A 195 -5.89 17.76 -2.48
C TYR A 195 -4.36 17.85 -2.48
N ARG A 196 -3.77 18.59 -3.42
CA ARG A 196 -2.33 18.83 -3.44
C ARG A 196 -1.85 19.54 -2.17
N ASP A 197 -2.56 20.58 -1.74
CA ASP A 197 -2.22 21.30 -0.51
C ASP A 197 -2.40 20.41 0.72
N LEU A 198 -3.43 19.56 0.74
CA LEU A 198 -3.60 18.55 1.81
C LEU A 198 -2.39 17.61 1.84
N VAL A 199 -2.03 17.01 0.71
CA VAL A 199 -0.87 16.08 0.60
C VAL A 199 0.42 16.73 1.09
N ASP A 200 0.68 18.00 0.71
CA ASP A 200 1.91 18.68 1.08
C ASP A 200 2.01 18.95 2.59
N PHE A 201 0.88 19.18 3.27
CA PHE A 201 0.82 19.58 4.68
C PHE A 201 0.30 18.49 5.63
N GLU A 202 0.00 17.30 5.12
CA GLU A 202 -0.42 16.16 5.95
C GLU A 202 0.80 15.44 6.53
N ARG A 203 0.70 15.00 7.79
CA ARG A 203 1.75 14.23 8.44
C ARG A 203 1.77 12.80 7.93
N ARG A 204 2.95 12.19 7.93
CA ARG A 204 3.15 10.81 7.48
C ARG A 204 3.90 9.97 8.49
N PHE A 205 3.34 8.81 8.78
CA PHE A 205 3.91 7.81 9.68
C PHE A 205 5.28 7.34 9.20
N TYR A 206 5.40 7.01 7.91
CA TYR A 206 6.63 6.57 7.26
C TYR A 206 7.67 7.70 7.06
N TRP A 207 7.30 8.96 7.31
CA TRP A 207 8.24 10.08 7.44
C TRP A 207 8.40 10.54 8.88
N HIS A 208 8.14 9.65 9.84
CA HIS A 208 8.34 9.89 11.26
C HIS A 208 7.57 11.13 11.79
N GLY A 209 6.34 11.30 11.31
CA GLY A 209 5.43 12.40 11.67
C GLY A 209 5.69 13.72 10.93
N GLN A 210 6.65 13.74 9.99
CA GLN A 210 6.94 14.92 9.17
C GLN A 210 5.91 15.11 8.05
N ARG A 211 5.82 16.34 7.54
CA ARG A 211 5.06 16.69 6.33
C ARG A 211 5.98 16.76 5.12
N LEU A 212 5.43 16.57 3.93
CA LEU A 212 6.20 16.74 2.69
C LEU A 212 6.75 18.16 2.56
N ASN A 213 5.94 19.16 2.94
CA ASN A 213 6.35 20.57 2.93
C ASN A 213 7.54 20.84 3.85
N ASP A 214 7.58 20.23 5.04
CA ASP A 214 8.69 20.41 6.00
C ASP A 214 9.98 19.78 5.46
N ILE A 215 9.88 18.60 4.85
CA ILE A 215 11.00 17.93 4.18
C ILE A 215 11.53 18.77 3.02
N LYS A 216 10.65 19.30 2.17
CA LYS A 216 11.00 20.17 1.03
C LYS A 216 11.66 21.47 1.49
N ALA A 217 11.13 22.10 2.54
CA ALA A 217 11.58 23.41 3.01
C ALA A 217 12.93 23.36 3.73
N ASN A 218 13.19 22.29 4.49
CA ASN A 218 14.35 22.24 5.38
C ASN A 218 15.56 21.50 4.81
N GLN A 219 15.52 20.98 3.56
CA GLN A 219 16.54 20.05 3.04
C GLN A 219 16.97 19.05 4.13
N VAL A 220 16.00 18.51 4.88
CA VAL A 220 16.27 17.70 6.07
C VAL A 220 17.36 16.71 5.71
N GLU A 221 18.52 16.80 6.36
CA GLU A 221 19.63 15.85 6.17
C GLU A 221 19.12 14.49 6.66
N VAL A 222 18.46 13.79 5.74
CA VAL A 222 18.04 12.40 5.85
C VAL A 222 19.30 11.63 6.23
N THR A 223 19.35 11.14 7.46
CA THR A 223 20.43 10.27 7.90
C THR A 223 20.36 9.00 7.07
N THR A 224 21.38 8.74 6.25
CA THR A 224 21.46 7.63 5.30
C THR A 224 21.59 6.25 5.96
N GLU A 225 21.21 6.12 7.23
CA GLU A 225 21.22 4.88 8.00
C GLU A 225 19.80 4.59 8.50
N GLY A 226 18.90 4.26 7.58
CA GLY A 226 17.51 3.98 7.91
C GLY A 226 16.72 3.44 6.74
N VAL A 227 16.36 2.16 6.79
CA VAL A 227 15.86 1.37 5.66
C VAL A 227 14.45 1.81 5.21
N GLY A 228 14.40 2.80 4.29
CA GLY A 228 13.35 2.98 3.28
C GLY A 228 13.69 2.23 1.97
N PRO A 229 12.82 2.25 0.94
CA PRO A 229 12.80 1.28 -0.15
C PRO A 229 14.14 1.20 -0.90
N SER A 230 14.76 0.02 -0.82
CA SER A 230 16.10 -0.35 -1.30
C SER A 230 17.27 0.44 -0.72
N GLN A 231 18.27 -0.28 -0.20
CA GLN A 231 19.62 0.19 0.13
C GLN A 231 20.41 0.65 -1.11
N LEU A 232 19.73 1.20 -2.13
CA LEU A 232 20.28 1.57 -3.42
C LEU A 232 20.37 3.09 -3.50
N GLU A 233 21.59 3.60 -3.33
CA GLU A 233 21.85 4.99 -3.61
C GLU A 233 21.64 5.26 -5.11
N THR A 234 21.17 6.45 -5.46
CA THR A 234 20.92 6.83 -6.87
C THR A 234 22.17 6.72 -7.76
N SER A 235 23.35 6.85 -7.16
CA SER A 235 24.67 6.67 -7.76
C SER A 235 25.16 5.23 -7.87
N ASP A 236 24.55 4.28 -7.15
CA ASP A 236 24.99 2.90 -7.17
C ASP A 236 24.73 2.25 -8.55
N PRO A 237 25.57 1.28 -8.95
CA PRO A 237 25.28 0.44 -10.11
C PRO A 237 23.89 -0.18 -9.98
N CYS A 238 23.08 -0.08 -11.03
CA CYS A 238 21.73 -0.59 -11.02
C CYS A 238 21.74 -2.11 -10.79
N PRO A 239 20.96 -2.63 -9.84
CA PRO A 239 20.98 -4.05 -9.43
C PRO A 239 20.47 -4.97 -10.53
N CYS A 240 19.73 -4.43 -11.52
CA CYS A 240 19.31 -5.15 -12.72
C CYS A 240 20.46 -5.48 -13.67
N GLY A 241 21.70 -5.05 -13.38
CA GLY A 241 22.90 -5.41 -14.14
C GLY A 241 23.08 -4.71 -15.48
N SER A 242 22.37 -3.61 -15.73
CA SER A 242 22.49 -2.82 -16.97
C SER A 242 23.84 -2.14 -17.16
N GLY A 243 24.66 -2.06 -16.11
CA GLY A 243 25.93 -1.33 -16.09
C GLY A 243 25.78 0.20 -15.90
N ALA A 244 24.56 0.73 -15.93
CA ALA A 244 24.24 2.13 -15.59
C ALA A 244 23.93 2.27 -14.09
N THR A 245 23.87 3.52 -13.58
CA THR A 245 23.45 3.74 -12.18
C THR A 245 21.95 3.49 -12.01
N PHE A 246 21.50 3.24 -10.77
CA PHE A 246 20.08 3.01 -10.46
C PHE A 246 19.19 4.18 -10.93
N MET A 247 19.64 5.42 -10.72
CA MET A 247 18.99 6.65 -11.19
C MET A 247 18.91 6.77 -12.72
N GLN A 248 19.85 6.17 -13.44
CA GLN A 248 19.88 6.23 -14.91
C GLN A 248 19.15 5.05 -15.57
N CYS A 249 18.76 4.04 -14.79
CA CYS A 249 18.22 2.79 -15.32
C CYS A 249 16.83 2.43 -14.79
N CYS A 250 16.70 1.84 -13.61
CA CYS A 250 15.40 1.34 -13.15
C CYS A 250 14.56 2.46 -12.54
N LEU A 251 15.14 3.36 -11.74
CA LEU A 251 14.40 4.41 -11.03
C LEU A 251 13.50 5.28 -11.93
N PRO A 252 13.97 5.83 -13.08
CA PRO A 252 13.12 6.67 -13.92
C PRO A 252 12.02 5.84 -14.60
N ASN A 253 12.31 4.58 -14.94
CA ASN A 253 11.37 3.69 -15.62
C ASN A 253 10.33 3.06 -14.69
N MET A 254 10.64 2.94 -13.39
CA MET A 254 9.73 2.48 -12.34
C MET A 254 8.52 3.38 -12.13
N PHE A 255 8.59 4.64 -12.55
CA PHE A 255 7.50 5.60 -12.42
C PHE A 255 7.07 6.17 -13.78
N ASN A 256 7.67 5.67 -14.86
CA ASN A 256 7.41 6.17 -16.20
C ASN A 256 6.04 5.72 -16.72
N GLN A 257 5.25 6.67 -17.19
CA GLN A 257 3.93 6.43 -17.75
C GLN A 257 3.99 5.75 -19.12
N THR A 258 5.12 5.75 -19.83
CA THR A 258 5.20 5.09 -21.15
C THR A 258 5.09 3.56 -21.09
N ALA A 259 5.23 2.96 -19.90
CA ALA A 259 4.97 1.54 -19.66
C ALA A 259 3.47 1.23 -19.38
N LEU A 260 2.65 2.23 -19.07
CA LEU A 260 1.20 2.06 -18.90
C LEU A 260 0.53 1.88 -20.26
N LEU A 261 -0.43 0.96 -20.33
CA LEU A 261 -1.38 0.91 -21.45
C LEU A 261 -2.06 2.27 -21.63
N PRO A 262 -2.55 2.59 -22.84
CA PRO A 262 -3.45 3.73 -23.04
C PRO A 262 -4.62 3.68 -22.05
N GLU A 263 -5.07 4.83 -21.58
CA GLU A 263 -6.14 4.93 -20.57
C GLU A 263 -7.41 4.16 -20.99
N SER A 264 -7.80 4.27 -22.26
CA SER A 264 -8.92 3.52 -22.83
C SER A 264 -8.77 2.00 -22.72
N ASP A 265 -7.54 1.51 -22.85
CA ASP A 265 -7.22 0.08 -22.78
C ASP A 265 -7.17 -0.41 -21.33
N ILE A 266 -6.74 0.44 -20.38
CA ILE A 266 -6.85 0.18 -18.94
C ILE A 266 -8.32 0.06 -18.53
N TYR A 267 -9.16 1.02 -18.93
CA TYR A 267 -10.61 0.93 -18.65
C TYR A 267 -11.23 -0.31 -19.28
N LEU A 268 -10.86 -0.64 -20.51
CA LEU A 268 -11.36 -1.82 -21.20
C LEU A 268 -10.98 -3.10 -20.45
N PHE A 269 -9.73 -3.22 -20.01
CA PHE A 269 -9.27 -4.33 -19.20
C PHE A 269 -10.12 -4.49 -17.94
N TYR A 270 -10.22 -3.45 -17.10
CA TYR A 270 -10.98 -3.54 -15.84
C TYR A 270 -12.47 -3.77 -16.06
N ALA A 271 -13.06 -3.17 -17.10
CA ALA A 271 -14.46 -3.38 -17.45
C ALA A 271 -14.76 -4.84 -17.83
N MET A 272 -13.82 -5.55 -18.49
CA MET A 272 -13.96 -6.98 -18.78
C MET A 272 -13.64 -7.84 -17.56
N TRP A 273 -12.52 -7.55 -16.91
CA TRP A 273 -12.00 -8.29 -15.77
C TRP A 273 -13.00 -8.37 -14.62
N LEU A 274 -13.50 -7.21 -14.17
CA LEU A 274 -14.42 -7.17 -13.03
C LEU A 274 -15.78 -7.79 -13.35
N LYS A 275 -16.25 -7.71 -14.60
CA LYS A 275 -17.50 -8.37 -15.00
C LYS A 275 -17.37 -9.88 -15.01
N LEU A 276 -16.24 -10.41 -15.48
CA LEU A 276 -15.91 -11.83 -15.41
C LEU A 276 -15.83 -12.29 -13.95
N ILE A 277 -15.07 -11.59 -13.11
CA ILE A 277 -14.93 -11.90 -11.68
C ILE A 277 -16.28 -11.85 -10.96
N ALA A 278 -17.11 -10.83 -11.22
CA ALA A 278 -18.44 -10.71 -10.63
C ALA A 278 -19.37 -11.84 -11.08
N TRP A 279 -19.34 -12.18 -12.37
CA TRP A 279 -20.12 -13.29 -12.92
C TRP A 279 -19.75 -14.63 -12.29
N ILE A 280 -18.46 -14.90 -12.13
CA ILE A 280 -17.98 -16.12 -11.46
C ILE A 280 -18.48 -16.15 -10.02
N ASN A 281 -18.40 -15.04 -9.28
CA ASN A 281 -18.90 -15.01 -7.90
C ASN A 281 -20.42 -15.21 -7.81
N ASP A 282 -21.18 -14.68 -8.76
CA ASP A 282 -22.64 -14.87 -8.80
C ASP A 282 -23.04 -16.35 -8.97
N HIS A 283 -22.23 -17.15 -9.67
CA HIS A 283 -22.53 -18.56 -9.98
C HIS A 283 -21.91 -19.53 -8.98
N HIS A 284 -20.78 -19.17 -8.36
CA HIS A 284 -20.01 -20.06 -7.49
C HIS A 284 -19.99 -19.63 -6.01
N HIS A 285 -20.46 -18.43 -5.68
CA HIS A 285 -20.56 -17.91 -4.31
C HIS A 285 -19.26 -18.06 -3.50
N ILE A 286 -18.14 -17.68 -4.11
CA ILE A 286 -16.80 -17.86 -3.54
C ILE A 286 -16.59 -16.94 -2.33
N VAL A 287 -17.14 -15.72 -2.40
CA VAL A 287 -17.10 -14.72 -1.33
C VAL A 287 -18.48 -14.11 -1.09
N ASP A 288 -18.70 -13.66 0.14
CA ASP A 288 -19.93 -12.96 0.54
C ASP A 288 -19.88 -11.48 0.13
N ALA A 289 -19.99 -11.25 -1.18
CA ALA A 289 -20.06 -9.92 -1.77
C ALA A 289 -21.03 -9.92 -2.96
N SER A 290 -21.86 -8.89 -3.04
CA SER A 290 -22.78 -8.69 -4.16
C SER A 290 -22.03 -8.35 -5.45
N ARG A 291 -22.66 -8.65 -6.60
CA ARG A 291 -22.14 -8.28 -7.93
C ARG A 291 -21.71 -6.80 -7.99
N GLN A 292 -22.55 -5.90 -7.48
CA GLN A 292 -22.25 -4.46 -7.49
C GLN A 292 -21.01 -4.12 -6.66
N GLN A 293 -20.81 -4.77 -5.52
CA GLN A 293 -19.62 -4.57 -4.69
C GLN A 293 -18.34 -5.06 -5.37
N ILE A 294 -18.42 -6.11 -6.21
CA ILE A 294 -17.30 -6.60 -7.00
C ILE A 294 -16.98 -5.66 -8.18
N LEU A 295 -18.02 -5.16 -8.87
CA LEU A 295 -17.85 -4.29 -10.03
C LEU A 295 -17.20 -2.92 -9.70
N THR A 296 -17.19 -2.52 -8.43
CA THR A 296 -16.54 -1.28 -7.97
C THR A 296 -15.15 -1.51 -7.39
N LYS A 297 -14.59 -2.73 -7.47
CA LYS A 297 -13.26 -3.04 -6.95
C LYS A 297 -12.17 -2.73 -7.96
N VAL A 298 -11.00 -2.34 -7.48
CA VAL A 298 -9.78 -2.16 -8.28
C VAL A 298 -8.58 -2.73 -7.52
N GLY A 299 -7.46 -2.93 -8.22
CA GLY A 299 -6.19 -3.33 -7.60
C GLY A 299 -6.22 -4.70 -6.89
N GLN A 300 -5.55 -4.79 -5.73
CA GLN A 300 -5.32 -6.03 -4.96
C GLN A 300 -6.46 -6.36 -3.97
N ASP A 301 -7.72 -6.04 -4.31
CA ASP A 301 -8.85 -6.31 -3.41
C ASP A 301 -8.93 -7.81 -3.03
N ARG A 302 -9.15 -8.08 -1.73
CA ARG A 302 -9.17 -9.44 -1.17
C ARG A 302 -10.24 -10.34 -1.79
N HIS A 303 -11.42 -9.81 -2.07
CA HIS A 303 -12.51 -10.58 -2.67
C HIS A 303 -12.16 -10.94 -4.13
N VAL A 304 -11.66 -9.96 -4.89
CA VAL A 304 -11.19 -10.18 -6.26
C VAL A 304 -10.07 -11.23 -6.27
N TYR A 305 -9.11 -11.14 -5.34
CA TYR A 305 -8.05 -12.15 -5.18
C TYR A 305 -8.59 -13.56 -4.96
N GLN A 306 -9.54 -13.74 -4.04
CA GLN A 306 -10.11 -15.07 -3.75
C GLN A 306 -10.85 -15.65 -4.96
N ILE A 307 -11.64 -14.84 -5.64
CA ILE A 307 -12.36 -15.26 -6.87
C ILE A 307 -11.36 -15.58 -7.99
N ARG A 308 -10.33 -14.74 -8.15
CA ARG A 308 -9.25 -14.92 -9.12
C ARG A 308 -8.48 -16.23 -8.89
N GLN A 309 -8.20 -16.60 -7.64
CA GLN A 309 -7.55 -17.89 -7.34
C GLN A 309 -8.41 -19.06 -7.81
N PHE A 310 -9.72 -19.00 -7.57
CA PHE A 310 -10.66 -20.01 -8.05
C PHE A 310 -10.74 -20.04 -9.58
N MET A 311 -10.83 -18.88 -10.23
CA MET A 311 -10.90 -18.78 -11.68
C MET A 311 -9.67 -19.39 -12.36
N TRP A 312 -8.46 -19.10 -11.89
CA TRP A 312 -7.25 -19.69 -12.51
C TRP A 312 -7.04 -21.17 -12.17
N ALA A 313 -7.70 -21.69 -11.15
CA ALA A 313 -7.81 -23.14 -10.93
C ALA A 313 -8.82 -23.81 -11.89
N HIS A 314 -9.73 -23.01 -12.48
CA HIS A 314 -10.83 -23.42 -13.35
C HIS A 314 -10.95 -22.50 -14.58
N PRO A 315 -9.93 -22.42 -15.45
CA PRO A 315 -9.91 -21.47 -16.56
C PRO A 315 -11.07 -21.67 -17.55
N GLU A 316 -11.66 -22.87 -17.61
CA GLU A 316 -12.87 -23.18 -18.39
C GLU A 316 -14.06 -22.26 -18.07
N LEU A 317 -14.10 -21.63 -16.89
CA LEU A 317 -15.11 -20.65 -16.51
C LEU A 317 -15.13 -19.41 -17.43
N ILE A 318 -14.01 -19.10 -18.08
CA ILE A 318 -13.96 -18.05 -19.10
C ILE A 318 -14.83 -18.45 -20.31
N LEU A 319 -14.81 -19.72 -20.71
CA LEU A 319 -15.65 -20.23 -21.80
C LEU A 319 -17.12 -20.23 -21.41
N ASP A 320 -17.45 -20.58 -20.17
CA ASP A 320 -18.82 -20.53 -19.64
C ASP A 320 -19.34 -19.08 -19.64
N TYR A 321 -18.51 -18.13 -19.21
CA TYR A 321 -18.85 -16.70 -19.27
C TYR A 321 -19.07 -16.23 -20.72
N LEU A 322 -18.23 -16.66 -21.67
CA LEU A 322 -18.43 -16.37 -23.10
C LEU A 322 -19.71 -16.99 -23.68
N ALA A 323 -20.12 -18.16 -23.18
CA ALA A 323 -21.35 -18.84 -23.57
C ALA A 323 -22.62 -18.25 -22.93
N SER A 324 -22.48 -17.55 -21.79
CA SER A 324 -23.60 -16.94 -21.05
C SER A 324 -24.38 -15.87 -21.84
N GLY A 325 -23.75 -15.25 -22.84
CA GLY A 325 -24.31 -14.14 -23.61
C GLY A 325 -24.09 -12.76 -22.98
N GLU A 326 -23.42 -12.65 -21.83
CA GLU A 326 -23.10 -11.35 -21.22
C GLU A 326 -22.06 -10.52 -22.02
N VAL A 327 -21.23 -11.18 -22.83
CA VAL A 327 -20.24 -10.54 -23.71
C VAL A 327 -20.72 -10.58 -25.16
N GLN A 328 -21.23 -9.44 -25.62
CA GLN A 328 -21.80 -9.29 -26.98
C GLN A 328 -20.77 -8.82 -28.01
N ASP A 329 -19.82 -7.98 -27.57
CA ASP A 329 -18.83 -7.39 -28.45
C ASP A 329 -17.75 -8.41 -28.85
N GLN A 330 -17.46 -8.50 -30.16
CA GLN A 330 -16.56 -9.52 -30.69
C GLN A 330 -15.10 -9.29 -30.26
N GLU A 331 -14.64 -8.03 -30.16
CA GLU A 331 -13.28 -7.72 -29.71
C GLU A 331 -13.08 -8.19 -28.26
N ASN A 332 -14.03 -7.92 -27.37
CA ASN A 332 -13.99 -8.40 -25.99
C ASN A 332 -14.04 -9.93 -25.89
N ARG A 333 -14.84 -10.58 -26.76
CA ARG A 333 -14.88 -12.06 -26.82
C ARG A 333 -13.54 -12.62 -27.24
N ASP A 334 -12.90 -12.03 -28.25
CA ASP A 334 -11.60 -12.47 -28.74
C ASP A 334 -10.50 -12.28 -27.68
N ILE A 335 -10.53 -11.16 -26.94
CA ILE A 335 -9.61 -10.91 -25.82
C ILE A 335 -9.79 -11.96 -24.72
N LEU A 336 -11.02 -12.19 -24.24
CA LEU A 336 -11.28 -13.19 -23.20
C LEU A 336 -10.94 -14.61 -23.66
N GLN A 337 -11.23 -14.96 -24.91
CA GLN A 337 -10.83 -16.23 -25.51
C GLN A 337 -9.30 -16.38 -25.49
N SER A 338 -8.56 -15.32 -25.84
CA SER A 338 -7.09 -15.34 -25.76
C SER A 338 -6.56 -15.49 -24.33
N TRP A 339 -7.27 -14.98 -23.31
CA TRP A 339 -6.92 -15.24 -21.91
C TRP A 339 -7.05 -16.73 -21.58
N TYR A 340 -8.15 -17.35 -21.99
CA TYR A 340 -8.31 -18.80 -21.82
C TYR A 340 -7.19 -19.59 -22.53
N ASP A 341 -6.94 -19.29 -23.81
CA ASP A 341 -6.02 -20.05 -24.64
C ASP A 341 -4.53 -19.88 -24.23
N HIS A 342 -4.16 -18.70 -23.72
CA HIS A 342 -2.74 -18.35 -23.56
C HIS A 342 -2.32 -17.84 -22.17
N HIS A 343 -3.23 -17.72 -21.19
CA HIS A 343 -2.84 -17.30 -19.83
C HIS A 343 -1.65 -18.09 -19.30
N LEU A 344 -0.72 -17.40 -18.64
CA LEU A 344 0.50 -18.01 -18.11
C LEU A 344 0.62 -17.73 -16.60
N PRO A 345 0.08 -18.61 -15.74
CA PRO A 345 0.27 -18.53 -14.31
C PRO A 345 1.71 -18.89 -13.96
N GLY A 346 2.34 -18.13 -13.05
CA GLY A 346 3.68 -18.48 -12.64
C GLY A 346 4.29 -17.57 -11.58
N HIS A 347 5.49 -17.95 -11.19
CA HIS A 347 6.42 -17.08 -10.49
C HIS A 347 7.44 -16.56 -11.49
N PHE A 348 7.61 -15.25 -11.52
CA PHE A 348 8.47 -14.56 -12.45
C PHE A 348 9.46 -13.69 -11.67
N TYR A 349 10.69 -13.66 -12.12
CA TYR A 349 11.63 -12.63 -11.68
C TYR A 349 11.37 -11.37 -12.49
N LEU A 350 10.78 -10.36 -11.89
CA LEU A 350 10.86 -9.00 -12.40
C LEU A 350 12.34 -8.59 -12.38
N GLY A 351 13.00 -8.58 -13.54
CA GLY A 351 14.45 -8.38 -13.62
C GLY A 351 14.86 -6.93 -13.87
N ARG A 352 14.09 -6.19 -14.68
CA ARG A 352 14.41 -4.81 -15.09
C ARG A 352 13.17 -4.03 -15.50
N TYR A 353 13.17 -2.72 -15.27
CA TYR A 353 12.25 -1.78 -15.90
C TYR A 353 12.87 -1.15 -17.15
N SER A 354 12.09 -1.07 -18.22
CA SER A 354 12.44 -0.37 -19.46
C SER A 354 11.45 0.77 -19.71
N GLU A 355 11.72 1.61 -20.70
CA GLU A 355 10.80 2.72 -21.04
C GLU A 355 9.39 2.22 -21.36
N ARG A 356 9.22 1.04 -21.96
CA ARG A 356 7.93 0.57 -22.46
C ARG A 356 7.35 -0.62 -21.70
N ALA A 357 8.08 -1.26 -20.82
CA ALA A 357 7.60 -2.45 -20.14
C ALA A 357 8.44 -2.80 -18.92
N ALA A 358 7.86 -3.55 -18.00
CA ALA A 358 8.61 -4.31 -17.01
C ALA A 358 9.02 -5.67 -17.62
N LEU A 359 10.27 -6.08 -17.43
CA LEU A 359 10.82 -7.29 -18.02
C LEU A 359 10.80 -8.43 -17.00
N PHE A 360 9.97 -9.42 -17.27
CA PHE A 360 9.74 -10.57 -16.41
C PHE A 360 10.49 -11.78 -16.97
N MET A 361 11.35 -12.40 -16.17
CA MET A 361 12.00 -13.67 -16.48
C MET A 361 11.22 -14.82 -15.84
N GLY A 362 10.79 -15.78 -16.65
CA GLY A 362 10.07 -16.96 -16.17
C GLY A 362 9.98 -18.03 -17.25
N ARG A 363 9.25 -19.11 -16.97
CA ARG A 363 9.07 -20.22 -17.92
C ARG A 363 7.85 -20.00 -18.79
N ASP A 364 7.98 -20.26 -20.09
CA ASP A 364 6.87 -20.35 -21.02
C ASP A 364 6.08 -21.67 -20.88
N HIS A 365 5.01 -21.82 -21.66
CA HIS A 365 4.19 -23.04 -21.73
C HIS A 365 4.96 -24.31 -22.14
N GLN A 366 6.14 -24.17 -22.76
CA GLN A 366 7.02 -25.28 -23.12
C GLN A 366 8.06 -25.58 -22.03
N GLY A 367 8.00 -24.86 -20.90
CA GLY A 367 8.94 -24.98 -19.79
C GLY A 367 10.31 -24.36 -20.05
N GLN A 368 10.44 -23.51 -21.08
CA GLN A 368 11.70 -22.85 -21.41
C GLN A 368 11.78 -21.47 -20.72
N ASP A 369 12.96 -21.12 -20.22
CA ASP A 369 13.16 -19.80 -19.63
C ASP A 369 13.13 -18.71 -20.72
N ARG A 370 12.42 -17.61 -20.45
CA ARG A 370 12.13 -16.51 -21.37
C ARG A 370 12.09 -15.17 -20.64
N ILE A 371 12.24 -14.09 -21.41
CA ILE A 371 11.93 -12.72 -20.98
C ILE A 371 10.61 -12.28 -21.62
N PHE A 372 9.69 -11.79 -20.81
CA PHE A 372 8.41 -11.22 -21.22
C PHE A 372 8.41 -9.71 -20.99
N ALA A 373 8.01 -8.93 -21.98
CA ALA A 373 7.73 -7.50 -21.83
C ALA A 373 6.29 -7.32 -21.35
N VAL A 374 6.12 -6.98 -20.08
CA VAL A 374 4.81 -6.82 -19.45
C VAL A 374 4.46 -5.34 -19.34
N ARG A 375 3.32 -4.96 -19.92
CA ARG A 375 2.72 -3.62 -19.85
C ARG A 375 1.92 -3.46 -18.56
N ASN A 376 1.91 -2.25 -18.02
CA ASN A 376 1.10 -1.94 -16.83
C ASN A 376 -0.35 -1.66 -17.25
N ASN A 377 -1.30 -2.40 -16.70
CA ASN A 377 -2.75 -2.25 -16.94
C ASN A 377 -3.47 -1.53 -15.79
N GLY A 378 -2.77 -0.62 -15.10
CA GLY A 378 -3.24 0.12 -13.94
C GLY A 378 -2.09 0.96 -13.37
N ASP A 379 -1.88 0.88 -12.06
CA ASP A 379 -0.76 1.54 -11.39
C ASP A 379 0.60 1.16 -11.97
N ASN A 380 1.59 2.04 -11.78
CA ASN A 380 2.94 1.70 -12.17
C ASN A 380 3.50 0.59 -11.27
N LEU A 381 3.83 -0.55 -11.87
CA LEU A 381 4.47 -1.68 -11.19
C LEU A 381 5.66 -1.24 -10.33
N GLY A 382 6.47 -0.28 -10.76
CA GLY A 382 7.61 0.18 -9.96
C GLY A 382 7.23 0.91 -8.68
N GLY A 383 6.10 1.62 -8.67
CA GLY A 383 5.58 2.27 -7.46
C GLY A 383 4.91 1.29 -6.50
N PHE A 384 4.25 0.27 -7.05
CA PHE A 384 3.50 -0.73 -6.28
C PHE A 384 4.38 -1.90 -5.78
N VAL A 385 5.22 -2.47 -6.66
CA VAL A 385 6.06 -3.66 -6.41
C VAL A 385 7.46 -3.28 -5.88
N GLY A 386 7.95 -2.10 -6.25
CA GLY A 386 9.28 -1.62 -5.87
C GLY A 386 10.39 -2.00 -6.86
N PRO A 387 11.67 -1.89 -6.44
CA PRO A 387 12.81 -2.02 -7.33
C PRO A 387 13.07 -3.47 -7.76
N ALA A 388 13.51 -3.63 -9.01
CA ALA A 388 13.98 -4.90 -9.55
C ALA A 388 15.45 -5.16 -9.14
N PRO A 389 15.92 -6.42 -9.02
CA PRO A 389 15.19 -7.65 -9.32
C PRO A 389 14.37 -8.19 -8.15
N LEU A 390 13.14 -8.64 -8.43
CA LEU A 390 12.22 -9.20 -7.43
C LEU A 390 11.44 -10.41 -7.96
N LEU A 391 11.20 -11.42 -7.12
CA LEU A 391 10.33 -12.55 -7.46
C LEU A 391 8.88 -12.17 -7.16
N VAL A 392 8.02 -12.34 -8.15
CA VAL A 392 6.59 -12.03 -8.09
C VAL A 392 5.77 -13.20 -8.60
N GLY A 393 4.61 -13.45 -8.01
CA GLY A 393 3.61 -14.40 -8.49
C GLY A 393 2.47 -13.65 -9.18
N THR A 394 2.15 -13.99 -10.42
CA THR A 394 1.04 -13.39 -11.17
C THR A 394 0.61 -14.29 -12.32
N VAL A 395 -0.40 -13.88 -13.09
CA VAL A 395 -0.76 -14.50 -14.36
C VAL A 395 -0.54 -13.50 -15.48
N LEU A 396 0.31 -13.85 -16.44
CA LEU A 396 0.50 -13.05 -17.65
C LEU A 396 -0.61 -13.36 -18.65
N LEU A 397 -1.14 -12.31 -19.27
CA LEU A 397 -2.28 -12.39 -20.19
C LEU A 397 -1.98 -11.68 -21.51
N PRO A 398 -2.45 -12.22 -22.65
CA PRO A 398 -2.48 -11.46 -23.89
C PRO A 398 -3.51 -10.33 -23.82
N PHE A 399 -3.15 -9.15 -24.34
CA PHE A 399 -4.08 -8.04 -24.46
C PHE A 399 -3.68 -7.15 -25.62
N LYS A 400 -4.49 -7.14 -26.69
CA LYS A 400 -4.30 -6.29 -27.88
C LYS A 400 -2.88 -6.31 -28.48
N GLY A 401 -2.28 -7.50 -28.55
CA GLY A 401 -0.92 -7.68 -29.09
C GLY A 401 0.21 -7.27 -28.12
N GLU A 402 -0.12 -7.05 -26.85
CA GLU A 402 0.82 -6.85 -25.75
C GLU A 402 0.65 -7.97 -24.72
N ILE A 403 1.60 -8.08 -23.79
CA ILE A 403 1.46 -8.90 -22.58
C ILE A 403 1.17 -7.98 -21.39
N ILE A 404 0.15 -8.31 -20.62
CA ILE A 404 -0.20 -7.66 -19.35
C ILE A 404 -0.19 -8.70 -18.24
N TYR A 405 -0.56 -8.30 -17.03
CA TYR A 405 -0.84 -9.21 -15.92
C TYR A 405 -2.31 -9.09 -15.49
N ASP A 406 -2.81 -10.02 -14.69
CA ASP A 406 -4.21 -10.09 -14.22
C ASP A 406 -4.59 -9.05 -13.14
N SER A 407 -3.87 -7.92 -13.09
CA SER A 407 -3.90 -6.87 -12.08
C SER A 407 -3.58 -7.31 -10.63
N ILE A 408 -3.24 -8.58 -10.42
CA ILE A 408 -2.89 -9.14 -9.11
C ILE A 408 -1.44 -9.60 -9.10
N ILE A 409 -0.68 -9.16 -8.09
CA ILE A 409 0.71 -9.58 -7.89
C ILE A 409 0.84 -10.04 -6.45
N GLY A 410 1.11 -11.32 -6.28
CA GLY A 410 1.52 -11.90 -5.02
C GLY A 410 3.03 -11.80 -4.84
N HIS A 411 3.47 -11.56 -3.61
CA HIS A 411 4.85 -11.83 -3.24
C HIS A 411 4.97 -13.27 -2.72
N PRO A 412 6.05 -14.00 -3.03
CA PRO A 412 6.44 -15.15 -2.24
C PRO A 412 6.59 -14.73 -0.77
N ASP A 413 6.21 -15.59 0.17
CA ASP A 413 6.14 -15.35 1.62
C ASP A 413 7.49 -15.01 2.33
N GLN A 414 8.42 -14.28 1.72
CA GLN A 414 9.72 -13.98 2.32
C GLN A 414 10.08 -12.48 2.33
N PRO A 415 10.29 -11.89 3.52
CA PRO A 415 10.80 -10.54 3.66
C PRO A 415 12.31 -10.46 3.37
N GLY A 416 12.75 -9.39 2.71
CA GLY A 416 14.08 -8.80 2.91
C GLY A 416 15.30 -9.57 2.39
N GLN A 417 15.38 -9.85 1.09
CA GLN A 417 16.68 -10.10 0.45
C GLN A 417 16.85 -9.18 -0.76
N ASP A 418 17.98 -8.46 -0.82
CA ASP A 418 18.36 -7.50 -1.87
C ASP A 418 18.49 -8.11 -3.28
N ARG A 419 18.21 -9.42 -3.43
CA ARG A 419 17.87 -10.10 -4.69
C ARG A 419 16.92 -11.24 -4.37
N ALA A 420 16.00 -11.51 -5.30
CA ALA A 420 15.22 -12.73 -5.25
C ALA A 420 16.13 -13.99 -5.21
N PRO A 421 15.94 -14.92 -4.26
CA PRO A 421 16.70 -16.17 -4.21
C PRO A 421 16.64 -16.89 -5.56
N GLY A 422 17.78 -17.07 -6.23
CA GLY A 422 17.85 -17.75 -7.53
C GLY A 422 17.79 -16.85 -8.77
N TYR A 423 17.73 -15.52 -8.63
CA TYR A 423 17.90 -14.61 -9.77
C TYR A 423 19.36 -14.62 -10.27
N ASP A 424 19.59 -15.25 -11.42
CA ASP A 424 20.88 -15.24 -12.12
C ASP A 424 20.90 -14.12 -13.17
N LEU A 425 21.67 -13.07 -12.88
CA LEU A 425 21.84 -11.95 -13.80
C LEU A 425 22.47 -12.36 -15.13
N ASN A 426 23.43 -13.30 -15.14
CA ASN A 426 24.05 -13.74 -16.38
C ASN A 426 23.04 -14.50 -17.25
N GLN A 427 22.18 -15.29 -16.62
CA GLN A 427 21.07 -15.95 -17.30
C GLN A 427 20.10 -14.92 -17.88
N PHE A 428 19.73 -13.91 -17.08
CA PHE A 428 18.83 -12.84 -17.52
C PHE A 428 19.38 -12.11 -18.75
N GLU A 429 20.65 -11.69 -18.74
CA GLU A 429 21.28 -11.03 -19.90
C GLU A 429 21.40 -11.98 -21.11
N CYS A 430 21.68 -13.26 -20.89
CA CYS A 430 21.74 -14.26 -21.95
C CYS A 430 20.38 -14.45 -22.63
N LEU A 431 19.30 -14.52 -21.84
CA LEU A 431 17.94 -14.62 -22.36
C LEU A 431 17.51 -13.32 -23.05
N LEU A 432 17.86 -12.17 -22.49
CA LEU A 432 17.60 -10.87 -23.09
C LEU A 432 18.23 -10.77 -24.49
N ALA A 433 19.45 -11.30 -24.66
CA ALA A 433 20.13 -11.36 -25.95
C ALA A 433 19.50 -12.36 -26.95
N GLN A 434 18.76 -13.36 -26.46
CA GLN A 434 18.02 -14.33 -27.29
C GLN A 434 16.68 -13.76 -27.79
N GLY A 435 16.18 -12.70 -27.15
CA GLY A 435 14.97 -11.99 -27.55
C GLY A 435 13.98 -11.79 -26.41
N ILE A 436 13.07 -10.84 -26.59
CA ILE A 436 11.99 -10.53 -25.64
C ILE A 436 10.67 -10.94 -26.27
N ILE A 437 9.86 -11.67 -25.52
CA ILE A 437 8.48 -11.99 -25.90
C ILE A 437 7.62 -10.77 -25.56
N THR A 438 7.02 -10.15 -26.58
CA THR A 438 6.15 -8.97 -26.40
C THR A 438 4.66 -9.27 -26.57
N HIS A 439 4.33 -10.46 -27.07
CA HIS A 439 2.98 -10.96 -27.26
C HIS A 439 2.97 -12.48 -27.20
N PHE A 440 1.84 -13.06 -26.82
CA PHE A 440 1.59 -14.48 -27.01
C PHE A 440 1.16 -14.73 -28.46
N ASN A 441 1.67 -15.82 -29.05
CA ASN A 441 1.31 -16.27 -30.41
C ASN A 441 0.19 -17.28 -30.38
#